data_AF-A0A034W281-F1
#
_entry.id   AF-A0A034W281-F1
#
_cell.length_a   1.000
_cell.length_b   1.000
_cell.length_c   1.000
_cell.angle_alpha   90.00
_cell.angle_beta   90.00
_cell.angle_gamma   90.00
#
_symmetry.space_group_name_H-M   'P 1'
#
loop_
_entity.id
_entity.type
_entity.pdbx_description
1 polymer ?
#
loop_
_entity_poly.entity_id
_entity_poly.type
_entity_poly.pdbx_seq_one_letter_code
_entity_poly.pdbx_strand_id
1 'polypeptide(L)'
;MQQSVFSKVNKGAAIEVFALIRACAKDTSPNKADLSAGTYRTNEGKPWVLPVVRKTEIKITSDETINHEYLPVLGECKKHCEHTYIHTDVCILNFHSYILL
;
A
#
# COMPACT_ATOMS: atom_id res chain seq x y z
N MET A 1 8.79 38.24 -8.45
CA MET A 1 8.40 36.89 -7.99
C MET A 1 9.66 36.04 -7.95
N GLN A 2 10.02 35.54 -6.78
CA GLN A 2 11.25 34.75 -6.58
C GLN A 2 11.05 33.34 -7.14
N GLN A 3 11.98 32.85 -7.95
CA GLN A 3 11.88 31.54 -8.59
C GLN A 3 12.11 30.42 -7.54
N SER A 4 11.25 29.40 -7.54
CA SER A 4 11.41 28.22 -6.66
C SER A 4 12.74 27.51 -6.95
N VAL A 5 13.43 27.07 -5.90
CA VAL A 5 14.67 26.27 -5.98
C VAL A 5 14.47 25.00 -6.82
N PHE A 6 13.24 24.47 -6.85
CA PHE A 6 12.88 23.26 -7.58
C PHE A 6 12.58 23.50 -9.08
N SER A 7 12.64 24.74 -9.56
CA SER A 7 12.28 25.08 -10.96
C SER A 7 13.16 24.41 -12.02
N LYS A 8 14.36 23.95 -11.64
CA LYS A 8 15.34 23.29 -12.53
C LYS A 8 15.46 21.79 -12.31
N VAL A 9 14.61 21.20 -11.48
CA VAL A 9 14.68 19.76 -11.19
C VAL A 9 14.02 18.99 -12.33
N ASN A 10 14.79 18.11 -12.98
CA ASN A 10 14.28 17.23 -14.02
C ASN A 10 13.42 16.13 -13.40
N LYS A 11 12.31 15.80 -14.07
CA LYS A 11 11.48 14.65 -13.65
C LYS A 11 12.23 13.35 -13.89
N GLY A 12 12.17 12.44 -12.92
CA GLY A 12 12.69 11.09 -13.08
C GLY A 12 11.94 10.31 -14.15
N ALA A 13 12.56 9.24 -14.66
CA ALA A 13 11.91 8.33 -15.58
C ALA A 13 10.65 7.72 -14.95
N ALA A 14 9.61 7.52 -15.78
CA ALA A 14 8.39 6.87 -15.31
C ALA A 14 8.67 5.40 -15.00
N ILE A 15 8.04 4.88 -13.93
CA ILE A 15 8.08 3.46 -13.63
C ILE A 15 7.02 2.79 -14.53
N GLU A 16 7.46 1.81 -15.32
CA GLU A 16 6.65 1.16 -16.36
C GLU A 16 5.32 0.59 -15.85
N VAL A 17 5.32 -0.02 -14.66
CA VAL A 17 4.11 -0.58 -14.04
C VAL A 17 3.05 0.50 -13.83
N PHE A 18 3.42 1.71 -13.38
CA PHE A 18 2.46 2.80 -13.20
C PHE A 18 1.98 3.38 -14.53
N ALA A 19 2.82 3.35 -15.57
CA ALA A 19 2.41 3.76 -16.91
C ALA A 19 1.36 2.80 -17.48
N LEU A 20 1.55 1.49 -17.31
CA LEU A 20 0.65 0.45 -17.80
C LEU A 20 -0.71 0.46 -17.07
N ILE A 21 -0.69 0.57 -15.73
CA ILE A 21 -1.92 0.73 -14.93
C ILE A 21 -2.70 1.98 -15.39
N ARG A 22 -2.01 3.10 -15.62
CA ARG A 22 -2.64 4.34 -16.10
C ARG A 22 -3.23 4.18 -17.51
N ALA A 23 -2.54 3.47 -18.41
CA ALA A 23 -3.04 3.20 -19.75
C ALA A 23 -4.30 2.33 -19.70
N CYS A 24 -4.30 1.25 -18.92
CA CYS A 24 -5.46 0.39 -18.74
C CYS A 24 -6.64 1.10 -18.05
N ALA A 25 -6.37 2.02 -17.12
CA ALA A 25 -7.41 2.83 -16.49
C ALA A 25 -8.10 3.77 -17.49
N LYS A 26 -7.33 4.37 -18.42
CA LYS A 26 -7.82 5.29 -19.45
C LYS A 26 -8.54 4.61 -20.62
N ASP A 27 -8.33 3.31 -20.82
CA ASP A 27 -9.01 2.54 -21.85
C ASP A 27 -10.54 2.50 -21.59
N THR A 28 -11.33 2.81 -22.60
CA THR A 28 -12.80 2.82 -22.57
C THR A 28 -13.41 1.50 -23.03
N SER A 29 -12.60 0.54 -23.47
CA SER A 29 -13.06 -0.77 -23.89
C SER A 29 -13.82 -1.49 -22.77
N PRO A 30 -15.01 -2.05 -23.05
CA PRO A 30 -15.78 -2.80 -22.05
C PRO A 30 -15.11 -4.14 -21.66
N ASN A 31 -14.18 -4.65 -22.47
CA ASN A 31 -13.49 -5.93 -22.27
C ASN A 31 -12.04 -5.78 -21.82
N LYS A 32 -11.69 -4.67 -21.16
CA LYS A 32 -10.32 -4.44 -20.68
C LYS A 32 -9.97 -5.36 -19.51
N ALA A 33 -8.74 -5.88 -19.51
CA ALA A 33 -8.19 -6.69 -18.43
C ALA A 33 -6.83 -6.14 -17.99
N ASP A 34 -6.69 -5.85 -16.70
CA ASP A 34 -5.43 -5.40 -16.11
C ASP A 34 -4.69 -6.59 -15.50
N LEU A 35 -3.61 -7.02 -16.16
CA LEU A 35 -2.70 -8.07 -15.69
C LEU A 35 -1.42 -7.50 -15.05
N SER A 36 -1.29 -6.18 -14.99
CA SER A 36 -0.10 -5.48 -14.48
C SER A 36 -0.13 -5.30 -12.97
N ALA A 37 -1.31 -5.28 -12.38
CA ALA A 37 -1.49 -5.15 -10.94
C ALA A 37 -1.19 -6.48 -10.22
N GLY A 38 -0.04 -6.57 -9.54
CA GLY A 38 0.32 -7.69 -8.66
C GLY A 38 -0.48 -7.77 -7.35
N THR A 39 -1.74 -7.36 -7.35
CA THR A 39 -2.60 -7.29 -6.16
C THR A 39 -3.78 -8.24 -6.30
N TYR A 40 -4.17 -8.89 -5.19
CA TYR A 40 -5.32 -9.78 -5.18
C TYR A 40 -6.62 -9.02 -5.45
N ARG A 41 -7.42 -9.55 -6.37
CA ARG A 41 -8.74 -9.02 -6.75
C ARG A 41 -9.81 -10.10 -6.59
N THR A 42 -11.04 -9.66 -6.44
CA THR A 42 -12.22 -10.53 -6.51
C THR A 42 -12.53 -10.94 -7.96
N ASN A 43 -13.48 -11.86 -8.13
CA ASN A 43 -13.98 -12.25 -9.45
C ASN A 43 -14.56 -11.06 -10.25
N GLU A 44 -15.01 -10.02 -9.56
CA GLU A 44 -15.52 -8.77 -10.13
C GLU A 44 -14.42 -7.72 -10.36
N GLY A 45 -13.14 -8.08 -10.20
CA GLY A 45 -11.99 -7.19 -10.41
C GLY A 45 -11.75 -6.16 -9.31
N LYS A 46 -12.49 -6.22 -8.20
CA LYS A 46 -12.37 -5.26 -7.08
C LYS A 46 -11.24 -5.64 -6.12
N PRO A 47 -10.62 -4.67 -5.42
CA PRO A 47 -9.64 -4.98 -4.37
C PRO A 47 -10.24 -5.91 -3.31
N TRP A 48 -9.53 -6.99 -2.98
CA TRP A 48 -9.98 -7.93 -1.96
C TRP A 48 -9.32 -7.67 -0.62
N VAL A 49 -10.13 -7.36 0.39
CA VAL A 49 -9.67 -7.26 1.79
C VAL A 49 -9.99 -8.56 2.50
N LEU A 50 -8.96 -9.17 3.10
CA LEU A 50 -9.11 -10.40 3.87
C LEU A 50 -10.06 -10.20 5.06
N PRO A 51 -11.04 -11.08 5.30
CA PRO A 51 -11.97 -10.94 6.42
C PRO A 51 -11.30 -10.87 7.79
N VAL A 52 -10.14 -11.55 7.94
CA VAL A 52 -9.33 -11.50 9.17
C VAL A 52 -8.75 -10.10 9.40
N VAL A 53 -8.24 -9.44 8.35
CA VAL A 53 -7.67 -8.10 8.44
C VAL A 53 -8.76 -7.10 8.85
N ARG A 54 -9.93 -7.17 8.19
CA ARG A 54 -11.08 -6.32 8.52
C ARG A 54 -11.54 -6.47 9.98
N LYS A 55 -11.60 -7.70 10.50
CA LYS A 55 -11.95 -7.95 11.90
C LYS A 55 -10.92 -7.35 12.86
N THR A 56 -9.64 -7.46 12.53
CA THR A 56 -8.56 -6.89 13.34
C THR A 56 -8.58 -5.38 13.33
N GLU A 57 -8.81 -4.74 12.17
CA GLU A 57 -8.97 -3.29 12.06
C GLU A 57 -10.12 -2.77 12.94
N ILE A 58 -11.28 -3.44 12.91
CA ILE A 58 -12.42 -3.07 13.78
C ILE A 58 -12.03 -3.16 15.25
N LYS A 59 -11.31 -4.22 15.66
CA LYS A 59 -10.85 -4.38 17.04
C LYS A 59 -9.89 -3.28 17.45
N ILE A 60 -8.93 -2.92 16.59
CA ILE A 60 -7.96 -1.86 16.83
C ILE A 60 -8.67 -0.52 16.99
N THR A 61 -9.58 -0.17 16.07
CA THR A 61 -10.32 1.09 16.12
C THR A 61 -11.28 1.18 17.32
N SER A 62 -11.73 0.03 17.85
CA SER A 62 -12.62 0.01 19.01
C SER A 62 -11.87 0.08 20.35
N ASP A 63 -10.54 0.00 20.35
CA ASP A 63 -9.72 0.01 21.55
C ASP A 63 -9.24 1.44 21.85
N GLU A 64 -9.82 2.05 22.89
CA GLU A 64 -9.49 3.43 23.31
C GLU A 64 -8.07 3.57 23.89
N THR A 65 -7.38 2.46 24.15
CA THR A 65 -6.00 2.48 24.68
C THR A 65 -4.95 2.64 23.58
N ILE A 66 -5.31 2.39 22.33
CA ILE A 66 -4.42 2.54 21.18
C ILE A 66 -4.35 4.02 20.77
N ASN A 67 -3.14 4.53 20.64
CA ASN A 67 -2.86 5.88 20.17
C ASN A 67 -1.95 5.85 18.93
N HIS A 68 -1.76 7.02 18.31
CA HIS A 68 -0.88 7.21 17.16
C HIS A 68 0.45 7.84 17.57
N GLU A 69 0.92 7.59 18.80
CA GLU A 69 2.21 8.06 19.27
C GLU A 69 3.36 7.27 18.65
N TYR A 70 4.57 7.81 18.80
CA TYR A 70 5.77 7.17 18.27
C TYR A 70 6.00 5.79 18.89
N LEU A 71 6.19 4.81 18.01
CA LEU A 71 6.71 3.51 18.37
C LEU A 71 8.23 3.58 18.62
N PRO A 72 8.79 2.64 19.42
CA PRO A 72 10.23 2.46 19.51
C PRO A 72 10.87 2.24 18.14
N VAL A 73 12.18 2.51 18.02
CA VAL A 73 12.94 2.40 16.75
C VAL A 73 12.81 1.03 16.08
N LEU A 74 12.64 -0.04 16.86
CA LEU A 74 12.49 -1.41 16.37
C LEU A 74 11.03 -1.85 16.20
N GLY A 75 10.07 -0.93 16.38
CA GLY A 75 8.65 -1.22 16.42
C GLY A 75 8.19 -1.90 17.72
N GLU A 76 6.93 -2.36 17.73
CA GLU A 76 6.37 -3.11 18.86
C GLU A 76 6.79 -4.59 18.80
N CYS A 77 7.75 -4.99 19.63
CA CYS A 77 8.05 -6.41 19.85
C CYS A 77 7.07 -6.99 20.88
N LYS A 78 5.88 -7.45 20.44
CA LYS A 78 4.97 -8.20 21.32
C LYS A 78 5.55 -9.60 21.55
N LYS A 79 5.73 -9.98 22.82
CA LYS A 79 6.35 -11.22 23.33
C LYS A 79 5.59 -12.53 23.00
N HIS A 80 4.96 -12.64 21.83
CA HIS A 80 4.28 -13.86 21.39
C HIS A 80 4.90 -14.46 20.11
N CYS A 81 6.08 -13.99 19.71
CA CYS A 81 6.87 -14.62 18.65
C CYS A 81 7.60 -15.87 19.20
N GLU A 82 6.86 -16.94 19.51
CA GLU A 82 7.48 -18.26 19.66
C GLU A 82 6.92 -19.32 18.69
N HIS A 83 5.83 -19.06 17.95
CA HIS A 83 5.30 -20.09 17.04
C HIS A 83 4.63 -19.59 15.74
N THR A 84 5.05 -18.46 15.18
CA THR A 84 4.68 -18.15 13.79
C THR A 84 5.93 -17.86 12.97
N TYR A 85 6.50 -18.94 12.45
CA TYR A 85 7.42 -18.94 11.32
C TYR A 85 6.64 -18.44 10.09
N ILE A 86 6.42 -17.12 10.00
CA ILE A 86 6.02 -16.52 8.74
C ILE A 86 7.31 -16.46 7.93
N HIS A 87 7.45 -17.43 7.03
CA HIS A 87 8.43 -17.40 5.95
C HIS A 87 8.51 -15.97 5.39
N THR A 88 9.72 -15.45 5.38
CA THR A 88 10.12 -14.12 4.92
C THR A 88 9.96 -13.95 3.40
N ASP A 89 8.78 -14.25 2.85
CA ASP A 89 8.48 -14.15 1.41
C ASP A 89 7.17 -13.42 1.10
N VAL A 90 6.63 -12.64 2.05
CA VAL A 90 5.56 -11.68 1.75
C VAL A 90 6.08 -10.29 2.03
N CYS A 91 6.51 -9.65 0.94
CA CYS A 91 6.80 -8.23 0.83
C CYS A 91 5.71 -7.40 1.52
N ILE A 92 5.94 -7.02 2.77
CA ILE A 92 5.29 -5.85 3.37
C ILE A 92 5.92 -4.65 2.70
N LEU A 93 5.43 -4.32 1.50
CA LEU A 93 5.59 -2.99 0.94
C LEU A 93 4.84 -2.05 1.88
N ASN A 94 5.61 -1.32 2.67
CA ASN A 94 5.22 -0.14 3.43
C ASN A 94 4.25 0.72 2.59
N PHE A 95 2.95 0.59 2.83
CA PHE A 95 1.92 1.37 2.16
C PHE A 95 1.71 2.76 2.78
N HIS A 96 2.50 3.15 3.79
CA HIS A 96 2.36 4.42 4.52
C HIS A 96 3.26 5.57 4.04
N SER A 97 3.95 5.45 2.89
CA SER A 97 4.78 6.55 2.36
C SER A 97 4.33 7.11 1.00
N TYR A 98 3.12 6.80 0.52
CA TYR A 98 2.57 7.34 -0.74
C TYR A 98 1.44 8.37 -0.54
N ILE A 99 1.54 9.19 0.51
CA ILE A 99 0.85 10.48 0.58
C ILE A 99 1.93 11.51 0.89
N LEU A 100 2.38 12.20 -0.18
CA LEU A 100 3.25 13.38 -0.26
C LEU A 100 4.35 13.16 -1.32
N LEU A 101 3.94 13.17 -2.59
CA LEU A 101 4.65 13.75 -3.73
C LEU A 101 3.69 13.92 -4.90
#